data_AF-A0A535DDA7-F1
#
_entry.id   AF-A0A535DDA7-F1
#
_cell.length_a   1.000
_cell.length_b   1.000
_cell.length_c   1.000
_cell.angle_alpha   90.00
_cell.angle_beta   90.00
_cell.angle_gamma   90.00
#
_symmetry.space_group_name_H-M   'P 1'
#
loop_
_entity.id
_entity.type
_entity.pdbx_description
1 polymer ?
#
loop_
_entity_poly.entity_id
_entity_poly.type
_entity_poly.pdbx_seq_one_letter_code
_entity_poly.pdbx_strand_id
1 'polypeptide(L)'
;TSGQSHPMLEPQEFRFLSIRKGTLDPQERLEMESHVTHSFHFLTKIPWTPLMRGIPEIAYGHHEKLDGSGYPRGLAGEQIPLQAR
;
A
#
# COMPACT_ATOMS: atom_id res chain seq x y z
N THR A 1 -29.12 -43.33 -1.42
CA THR A 1 -28.42 -42.13 -1.93
C THR A 1 -27.24 -41.87 -1.02
N SER A 2 -26.03 -42.17 -1.47
CA SER A 2 -24.80 -41.88 -0.70
C SER A 2 -24.51 -40.38 -0.79
N GLY A 3 -24.89 -39.63 0.23
CA GLY A 3 -24.55 -38.22 0.33
C GLY A 3 -23.05 -38.06 0.60
N GLN A 4 -22.37 -37.23 -0.19
CA GLN A 4 -21.00 -36.82 0.10
C GLN A 4 -21.04 -35.58 0.99
N SER A 5 -20.26 -35.59 2.07
CA SER A 5 -20.11 -34.43 2.94
C SER A 5 -19.14 -33.44 2.28
N HIS A 6 -19.58 -32.19 2.14
CA HIS A 6 -18.75 -31.08 1.71
C HIS A 6 -18.65 -30.05 2.83
N PRO A 7 -17.49 -29.38 2.99
CA PRO A 7 -17.37 -28.28 3.93
C PRO A 7 -18.32 -27.14 3.52
N MET A 8 -18.80 -26.40 4.52
CA MET A 8 -19.65 -25.22 4.31
C MET A 8 -18.89 -24.05 3.67
N LEU A 9 -17.57 -23.97 3.88
CA LEU A 9 -16.68 -22.97 3.33
C LEU A 9 -15.38 -23.64 2.90
N GLU A 10 -14.89 -23.25 1.73
CA GLU A 10 -13.54 -23.59 1.30
C GLU A 10 -12.50 -22.82 2.15
N PRO A 11 -11.28 -23.35 2.31
CA PRO A 11 -10.24 -22.68 3.11
C PRO A 11 -9.93 -21.25 2.67
N GLN A 12 -10.05 -20.96 1.37
CA GLN A 12 -9.87 -19.61 0.83
C GLN A 12 -11.01 -18.67 1.22
N GLU A 13 -12.26 -19.13 1.16
CA GLU A 13 -13.43 -18.35 1.56
C GLU A 13 -13.37 -18.03 3.06
N PHE A 14 -13.06 -19.04 3.88
CA PHE A 14 -12.88 -18.84 5.32
C PHE A 14 -11.80 -17.80 5.61
N ARG A 15 -10.67 -17.82 4.88
CA ARG A 15 -9.59 -16.84 5.01
C ARG A 15 -10.08 -15.42 4.70
N PHE A 16 -10.73 -15.21 3.56
CA PHE A 16 -11.21 -13.87 3.17
C PHE A 16 -12.31 -13.36 4.11
N LEU A 17 -13.24 -14.23 4.53
CA LEU A 17 -14.27 -13.89 5.50
C LEU A 17 -13.72 -13.62 6.91
N SER A 18 -12.49 -14.05 7.20
CA SER A 18 -11.80 -13.81 8.48
C SER A 18 -11.00 -12.50 8.52
N ILE A 19 -10.99 -11.71 7.43
CA ILE A 19 -10.30 -10.41 7.40
C ILE A 19 -11.00 -9.44 8.37
N ARG A 20 -10.27 -9.00 9.40
CA ARG A 20 -10.84 -8.17 10.48
C ARG A 20 -11.20 -6.75 10.06
N LYS A 21 -10.51 -6.19 9.06
CA LYS A 21 -10.69 -4.80 8.64
C LYS A 21 -10.33 -4.61 7.17
N GLY A 22 -11.24 -3.98 6.43
CA GLY A 22 -11.12 -3.80 4.99
C GLY A 22 -11.42 -5.10 4.25
N THR A 23 -11.01 -5.15 2.99
CA THR A 23 -11.32 -6.26 2.06
C THR A 23 -10.06 -6.95 1.55
N LEU A 24 -8.89 -6.47 1.93
CA LEU A 24 -7.60 -6.96 1.45
C LEU A 24 -7.02 -7.91 2.48
N ASP A 25 -6.57 -9.08 2.02
CA ASP A 25 -5.68 -9.90 2.79
C ASP A 25 -4.28 -9.24 2.93
N PRO A 26 -3.38 -9.77 3.77
CA PRO A 26 -2.06 -9.18 3.96
C PRO A 26 -1.21 -9.11 2.69
N GLN A 27 -1.33 -10.09 1.78
CA GLN A 27 -0.59 -10.12 0.53
C GLN A 27 -1.15 -9.09 -0.46
N GLU A 28 -2.46 -9.02 -0.61
CA GLU A 28 -3.15 -8.02 -1.42
C GLU A 28 -2.86 -6.60 -0.91
N ARG A 29 -2.78 -6.41 0.40
CA ARG A 29 -2.36 -5.14 0.99
C ARG A 29 -0.95 -4.75 0.57
N LEU A 30 0.02 -5.66 0.65
CA LEU A 30 1.40 -5.39 0.23
C LEU A 30 1.48 -5.02 -1.27
N GLU A 31 0.72 -5.74 -2.11
CA GLU A 31 0.63 -5.42 -3.53
C GLU A 31 0.05 -4.03 -3.75
N MET A 32 -1.04 -3.69 -3.04
CA MET A 32 -1.62 -2.36 -3.10
C MET A 32 -0.63 -1.29 -2.63
N GLU A 33 0.10 -1.48 -1.53
CA GLU A 33 1.09 -0.52 -1.02
C GLU A 33 2.24 -0.26 -2.02
N SER A 34 2.56 -1.24 -2.88
CA SER A 34 3.60 -1.12 -3.91
C SER A 34 3.37 0.01 -4.91
N HIS A 35 2.12 0.47 -5.09
CA HIS A 35 1.76 1.52 -6.03
C HIS A 35 2.55 2.82 -5.79
N VAL A 36 2.94 3.09 -4.54
CA VAL A 36 3.69 4.29 -4.15
C VAL A 36 5.09 4.24 -4.75
N THR A 37 5.77 3.11 -4.60
CA THR A 37 7.10 2.85 -5.17
C THR A 37 7.05 2.84 -6.71
N HIS A 38 6.04 2.19 -7.29
CA HIS A 38 5.85 2.19 -8.75
C HIS A 38 5.63 3.61 -9.30
N SER A 39 4.79 4.40 -8.64
CA SER A 39 4.53 5.79 -9.00
C SER A 39 5.79 6.64 -8.92
N PHE A 40 6.55 6.52 -7.83
CA PHE A 40 7.84 7.20 -7.69
C PHE A 40 8.78 6.86 -8.85
N HIS A 41 8.99 5.57 -9.16
CA HIS A 41 9.85 5.13 -10.26
C HIS A 41 9.38 5.59 -11.64
N PHE A 42 8.07 5.75 -11.83
CA PHE A 42 7.53 6.33 -13.06
C PHE A 42 7.79 7.83 -13.12
N LEU A 43 7.46 8.56 -12.05
CA LEU A 43 7.56 10.02 -11.97
C LEU A 43 9.02 10.51 -12.03
N THR A 44 9.99 9.73 -11.55
CA THR A 44 11.43 10.06 -11.67
C THR A 44 11.93 10.05 -13.11
N LYS A 45 11.22 9.42 -14.04
CA LYS A 45 11.57 9.38 -15.47
C LYS A 45 11.07 10.59 -16.25
N ILE A 46 10.20 11.42 -15.65
CA ILE A 46 9.62 12.59 -16.31
C ILE A 46 10.59 13.78 -16.20
N PRO A 47 10.89 14.50 -17.29
CA PRO A 47 11.71 15.70 -17.26
C PRO A 47 10.92 16.89 -16.70
N TRP A 48 10.80 16.96 -15.38
CA TRP A 48 10.09 18.04 -14.69
C TRP A 48 10.75 19.40 -14.88
N THR A 49 9.93 20.46 -14.85
CA THR A 49 10.44 21.82 -14.70
C THR A 49 11.12 22.00 -13.33
N PRO A 50 12.01 23.00 -13.15
CA PRO A 50 12.63 23.26 -11.85
C PRO A 50 11.63 23.43 -10.71
N LEU A 51 10.46 24.02 -10.99
CA LEU A 51 9.38 24.21 -10.03
C LEU A 51 8.71 22.90 -9.58
N MET A 52 8.69 21.88 -10.45
CA MET A 52 7.99 20.62 -10.23
C MET A 52 8.90 19.44 -9.88
N ARG A 53 10.22 19.67 -9.78
CA ARG A 53 11.21 18.60 -9.55
C ARG A 53 11.00 17.78 -8.26
N GLY A 54 10.23 18.32 -7.30
CA GLY A 54 9.91 17.66 -6.03
C GLY A 54 8.73 16.67 -6.10
N ILE A 55 7.93 16.69 -7.17
CA ILE A 55 6.71 15.85 -7.29
C ILE A 55 6.99 14.36 -7.02
N PRO A 56 8.07 13.73 -7.54
CA PRO A 56 8.34 12.33 -7.24
C PRO A 56 8.50 12.07 -5.74
N GLU A 57 9.26 12.89 -5.01
CA GLU A 57 9.48 12.71 -3.57
C GLU A 57 8.20 12.92 -2.74
N ILE A 58 7.35 13.86 -3.15
CA ILE A 58 6.05 14.09 -2.52
C ILE A 58 5.16 12.86 -2.71
N ALA A 59 5.08 12.36 -3.95
CA ALA A 59 4.36 11.14 -4.26
C ALA A 59 4.97 9.91 -3.57
N TYR A 60 6.27 9.90 -3.27
CA TYR A 60 6.88 8.78 -2.54
C TYR A 60 6.59 8.82 -1.04
N GLY A 61 6.31 10.00 -0.49
CA GLY A 61 6.05 10.22 0.93
C GLY A 61 4.58 10.27 1.36
N HIS A 62 3.61 10.33 0.44
CA HIS A 62 2.21 10.65 0.79
C HIS A 62 1.46 9.61 1.65
N HIS A 63 2.03 8.42 1.82
CA HIS A 63 1.51 7.37 2.72
C HIS A 63 2.37 7.15 3.97
N GLU A 64 3.43 7.95 4.14
CA GLU A 64 4.16 8.02 5.39
C GLU A 64 3.28 8.62 6.48
N LYS A 65 3.58 8.30 7.74
CA LYS A 65 2.81 8.77 8.89
C LYS A 65 3.75 9.35 9.92
N LEU A 66 3.30 10.38 10.63
CA LEU A 66 4.13 11.09 11.61
C LEU A 66 4.74 10.17 12.68
N ASP A 67 4.06 9.06 13.01
CA ASP A 67 4.49 8.05 13.98
C ASP A 67 5.42 6.96 13.41
N GLY A 68 5.76 7.00 12.13
CA GLY A 68 6.60 6.01 11.45
C GLY A 68 5.88 4.72 11.04
N SER A 69 4.56 4.60 11.29
CA SER A 69 3.76 3.43 10.88
C SER A 69 3.31 3.45 9.42
N GLY A 70 3.81 4.43 8.65
CA GLY A 70 3.53 4.58 7.23
C GLY A 70 4.43 3.73 6.34
N TYR A 71 4.25 3.87 5.04
CA TYR A 71 4.97 3.12 4.01
C TYR A 71 5.28 4.06 2.81
N PRO A 72 6.26 3.74 1.96
CA PRO A 72 7.07 2.52 1.95
C PRO A 72 8.37 2.58 2.75
N ARG A 73 8.79 3.77 3.22
CA ARG A 73 10.10 3.95 3.87
C ARG A 73 10.02 3.95 5.40
N GLY A 74 8.85 4.10 5.99
CA GLY A 74 8.68 4.16 7.45
C GLY A 74 9.30 5.42 8.04
N LEU A 75 9.19 6.54 7.33
CA LEU A 75 9.70 7.83 7.78
C LEU A 75 8.82 8.38 8.90
N ALA A 76 9.44 9.02 9.90
CA ALA A 76 8.73 9.61 11.02
C ALA A 76 9.00 11.11 11.12
N GLY A 77 8.01 11.85 11.63
CA GLY A 77 8.12 13.28 11.94
C GLY A 77 8.73 14.12 10.80
N GLU A 78 9.86 14.75 11.08
CA GLU A 78 10.55 15.66 10.15
C GLU A 78 11.26 14.96 8.99
N GLN A 79 11.39 13.63 9.02
CA GLN A 79 11.97 12.88 7.92
C GLN A 79 11.05 12.85 6.69
N ILE A 80 9.74 13.00 6.91
CA ILE A 80 8.74 13.05 5.83
C ILE A 80 8.83 14.43 5.16
N PRO A 81 8.87 14.50 3.81
CA PRO A 81 8.85 15.78 3.10
C PRO A 81 7.70 16.67 3.56
N LEU A 82 7.94 17.97 3.76
CA LEU A 82 6.93 18.89 4.30
C LEU A 82 5.61 18.86 3.53
N GLN A 83 5.67 18.71 2.21
CA GLN A 83 4.50 18.67 1.33
C GLN A 83 3.78 17.31 1.33
N ALA A 84 4.37 16.29 1.95
CA ALA A 84 3.80 14.94 2.08
C ALA A 84 3.40 14.60 3.53
N ARG A 85 3.71 15.47 4.49
CA ARG A 85 3.27 15.42 5.89
C ARG A 85 1.85 15.94 6.04
#